data_AF-A0A9E2I8F4-F1
#
_entry.id   AF-A0A9E2I8F4-F1
#
_cell.length_a   1.000
_cell.length_b   1.000
_cell.length_c   1.000
_cell.angle_alpha   90.00
_cell.angle_beta   90.00
_cell.angle_gamma   90.00
#
_symmetry.space_group_name_H-M   'P 1'
#
loop_
_entity.id
_entity.type
_entity.pdbx_description
1 polymer ?
#
loop_
_entity_poly.entity_id
_entity_poly.type
_entity_poly.pdbx_seq_one_letter_code
_entity_poly.pdbx_strand_id
1 'polypeptide(L)'
;MIKRMFLGMGLLLFVLAPLSFVGAQDIADTTSADAEFAEEVLEEIVVEEVTEIPSGFNVFWRGVKERVALTFTFDPVKKAEKQLEYAEERMNIAEYIAEHTEDEAVQERAEQMMERANKLMEKVNENKDKWIEKSGARFDRLVKNLSEYEVRREAVFDKLEEKLPEQARERLEKIHDKAIERSERLMERLGDEDLSEEVKEHVEAAKAYVQERREEVKEYREEQKELRERLKDGDEDAKEELKDLHDERVEEIQEQREEMQGRVEELREEATDGDVGARLQLRAMREAGEQVREQTQERLGDREYDELDDSSNDDNGDDSDDDFDGEDND
;
A
#
# COMPACT_ATOMS: atom_id res chain seq x y z
N MET A 1 22.47 22.59 -20.29
CA MET A 1 22.50 21.58 -21.38
C MET A 1 23.32 20.39 -20.94
N ILE A 2 22.72 19.47 -20.21
CA ILE A 2 23.35 18.22 -19.77
C ILE A 2 22.50 17.11 -20.40
N LYS A 3 23.05 16.46 -21.41
CA LYS A 3 22.49 15.26 -22.02
C LYS A 3 22.78 14.09 -21.08
N ARG A 4 21.76 13.54 -20.42
CA ARG A 4 21.86 12.22 -19.79
C ARG A 4 21.58 11.17 -20.86
N MET A 5 22.57 10.30 -21.07
CA MET A 5 22.51 9.17 -22.00
C MET A 5 21.78 8.03 -21.29
N PHE A 6 20.59 7.68 -21.76
CA PHE A 6 19.98 6.38 -21.49
C PHE A 6 20.69 5.33 -22.35
N LEU A 7 21.24 4.31 -21.70
CA LEU A 7 22.03 3.24 -22.31
C LEU A 7 21.32 1.90 -22.08
N GLY A 8 20.83 1.31 -23.17
CA GLY A 8 20.97 -0.14 -23.41
C GLY A 8 19.83 -1.07 -22.98
N MET A 9 18.67 -0.97 -23.65
CA MET A 9 17.67 -2.04 -23.69
C MET A 9 18.20 -3.24 -24.49
N GLY A 10 18.31 -4.39 -23.84
CA GLY A 10 18.74 -5.66 -24.42
C GLY A 10 17.64 -6.32 -25.24
N LEU A 11 17.87 -6.41 -26.55
CA LEU A 11 17.02 -7.07 -27.53
C LEU A 11 17.12 -8.61 -27.41
N LEU A 12 16.09 -9.28 -26.88
CA LEU A 12 15.98 -10.74 -26.94
C LEU A 12 15.07 -11.16 -28.11
N LEU A 13 15.69 -11.73 -29.13
CA LEU A 13 15.05 -12.32 -30.31
C LEU A 13 14.44 -13.68 -29.94
N PHE A 14 13.11 -13.78 -29.84
CA PHE A 14 12.42 -15.07 -29.75
C PHE A 14 11.85 -15.49 -31.10
N VAL A 15 12.15 -16.74 -31.47
CA VAL A 15 11.84 -17.35 -32.76
C VAL A 15 10.38 -17.79 -32.78
N LEU A 16 9.61 -17.18 -33.67
CA LEU A 16 8.21 -17.48 -33.99
C LEU A 16 8.05 -18.91 -34.53
N ALA A 17 7.17 -19.72 -33.93
CA ALA A 17 6.59 -20.91 -34.55
C ALA A 17 5.07 -20.75 -34.66
N PRO A 18 4.44 -20.95 -35.84
CA PRO A 18 3.00 -20.79 -35.99
C PRO A 18 2.28 -22.04 -35.49
N LEU A 19 1.43 -21.89 -34.48
CA LEU A 19 0.45 -22.91 -34.10
C LEU A 19 -0.97 -22.36 -34.29
N SER A 20 -1.81 -23.26 -34.77
CA SER A 20 -3.00 -22.96 -35.55
C SER A 20 -4.20 -22.63 -34.68
N PHE A 21 -4.85 -21.55 -35.08
CA PHE A 21 -6.18 -21.07 -34.74
C PHE A 21 -7.24 -22.18 -34.60
N VAL A 22 -7.91 -22.25 -33.44
CA VAL A 22 -9.27 -22.79 -33.26
C VAL A 22 -10.01 -21.81 -32.34
N GLY A 23 -11.01 -21.13 -32.88
CA GLY A 23 -11.69 -20.02 -32.23
C GLY A 23 -12.87 -20.41 -31.33
N ALA A 24 -13.27 -19.45 -30.49
CA ALA A 24 -14.64 -19.24 -30.04
C ALA A 24 -14.84 -17.73 -29.79
N GLN A 25 -15.95 -17.21 -30.30
CA GLN A 25 -16.37 -15.81 -30.28
C GLN A 25 -17.02 -15.38 -28.96
N ASP A 26 -16.80 -14.09 -28.65
CA ASP A 26 -17.70 -13.10 -28.05
C ASP A 26 -18.35 -13.43 -26.70
N ILE A 27 -17.86 -12.78 -25.63
CA ILE A 27 -18.65 -11.81 -24.85
C ILE A 27 -17.73 -10.64 -24.47
N ALA A 28 -18.10 -9.46 -24.95
CA ALA A 28 -17.53 -8.18 -24.57
C ALA A 28 -17.80 -7.89 -23.08
N ASP A 29 -16.73 -7.63 -22.34
CA ASP A 29 -16.78 -6.79 -21.15
C ASP A 29 -15.66 -5.77 -21.30
N THR A 30 -16.05 -4.56 -21.70
CA THR A 30 -15.17 -3.39 -21.77
C THR A 30 -15.37 -2.64 -20.46
N THR A 31 -14.81 -3.19 -19.39
CA THR A 31 -14.49 -2.46 -18.16
C THR A 31 -13.02 -2.04 -18.28
N SER A 32 -12.79 -0.74 -18.10
CA SER A 32 -11.45 -0.15 -18.09
C SER A 32 -10.56 -0.86 -17.06
N ALA A 33 -9.37 -1.27 -17.45
CA ALA A 33 -8.39 -1.96 -16.60
C ALA A 33 -7.88 -1.08 -15.43
N ASP A 34 -8.23 0.21 -15.40
CA ASP A 34 -7.96 1.11 -14.26
C ASP A 34 -8.75 0.74 -12.98
N ALA A 35 -9.83 -0.04 -13.09
CA ALA A 35 -10.72 -0.36 -11.98
C ALA A 35 -10.31 -1.63 -11.19
N GLU A 36 -9.62 -2.60 -11.81
CA GLU A 36 -9.49 -3.94 -11.21
C GLU A 36 -8.36 -4.08 -10.18
N PHE A 37 -7.38 -3.17 -10.12
CA PHE A 37 -6.35 -3.16 -9.06
C PHE A 37 -6.80 -2.43 -7.78
N ALA A 38 -7.93 -1.69 -7.84
CA ALA A 38 -8.53 -1.00 -6.70
C ALA A 38 -9.90 -1.57 -6.30
N GLU A 39 -10.37 -2.64 -6.95
CA GLU A 39 -11.67 -3.29 -6.66
C GLU A 39 -11.53 -4.61 -5.89
N GLU A 40 -10.43 -4.81 -5.15
CA GLU A 40 -10.40 -5.95 -4.24
C GLU A 40 -11.35 -5.70 -3.07
N VAL A 41 -12.44 -6.47 -3.07
CA VAL A 41 -13.45 -6.44 -2.02
C VAL A 41 -12.87 -7.16 -0.82
N LEU A 42 -12.46 -6.40 0.20
CA LEU A 42 -12.09 -6.89 1.53
C LEU A 42 -12.98 -8.09 1.93
N GLU A 43 -12.37 -9.21 2.32
CA GLU A 43 -13.12 -10.45 2.51
C GLU A 43 -14.25 -10.27 3.56
N GLU A 44 -15.49 -10.59 3.18
CA GLU A 44 -16.69 -10.51 4.04
C GLU A 44 -17.06 -9.08 4.50
N ILE A 45 -16.36 -8.04 4.01
CA ILE A 45 -16.66 -6.64 4.27
C ILE A 45 -17.42 -6.08 3.06
N VAL A 46 -18.67 -5.67 3.29
CA VAL A 46 -19.51 -5.09 2.22
C VAL A 46 -19.27 -3.59 2.19
N VAL A 47 -18.43 -3.14 1.27
CA VAL A 47 -18.23 -1.71 1.04
C VAL A 47 -19.24 -1.22 0.01
N GLU A 48 -20.01 -0.18 0.35
CA GLU A 48 -20.95 0.43 -0.60
C GLU A 48 -20.18 1.16 -1.73
N GLU A 49 -20.43 0.78 -2.98
CA GLU A 49 -19.92 1.50 -4.16
C GLU A 49 -20.39 2.96 -4.14
N VAL A 50 -19.45 3.88 -4.37
CA VAL A 50 -19.72 5.31 -4.40
C VAL A 50 -20.13 5.69 -5.82
N THR A 51 -21.43 5.94 -6.01
CA THR A 51 -21.99 6.35 -7.31
C THR A 51 -22.22 7.85 -7.44
N GLU A 52 -22.16 8.58 -6.32
CA GLU A 52 -22.36 10.02 -6.27
C GLU A 52 -21.54 10.64 -5.14
N ILE A 53 -21.01 11.86 -5.34
CA ILE A 53 -20.31 12.60 -4.28
C ILE A 53 -21.30 12.88 -3.14
N PRO A 54 -21.09 12.32 -1.94
CA PRO A 54 -22.06 12.44 -0.87
C PRO A 54 -22.13 13.89 -0.38
N SER A 55 -23.35 14.40 -0.23
CA SER A 55 -23.56 15.72 0.37
C SER A 55 -23.07 15.76 1.83
N GLY A 56 -22.63 16.93 2.30
CA GLY A 56 -22.13 17.08 3.68
C GLY A 56 -23.13 16.63 4.76
N PHE A 57 -24.44 16.78 4.50
CA PHE A 57 -25.49 16.28 5.37
C PHE A 57 -25.58 14.74 5.37
N ASN A 58 -25.44 14.11 4.21
CA ASN A 58 -25.40 12.64 4.11
C ASN A 58 -24.20 12.08 4.88
N VAL A 59 -23.02 12.67 4.70
CA VAL A 59 -21.80 12.26 5.43
C VAL A 59 -21.96 12.44 6.95
N PHE A 60 -22.62 13.52 7.39
CA PHE A 60 -22.92 13.72 8.81
C PHE A 60 -23.79 12.58 9.38
N TRP A 61 -24.87 12.21 8.69
CA TRP A 61 -25.76 11.13 9.14
C TRP A 61 -25.10 9.77 9.12
N ARG A 62 -24.27 9.49 8.09
CA ARG A 62 -23.42 8.29 8.04
C ARG A 62 -22.56 8.19 9.30
N GLY A 63 -21.82 9.25 9.63
CA GLY A 63 -20.99 9.30 10.83
C GLY A 63 -21.76 9.18 12.16
N VAL A 64 -23.05 9.51 12.21
CA VAL A 64 -23.91 9.25 13.39
C VAL A 64 -24.29 7.77 13.47
N LYS A 65 -24.75 7.18 12.36
CA LYS A 65 -25.11 5.76 12.28
C LYS A 65 -23.93 4.86 12.64
N GLU A 66 -22.75 5.19 12.12
CA GLU A 66 -21.49 4.48 12.41
C GLU A 66 -21.13 4.52 13.90
N ARG A 67 -21.19 5.71 14.53
CA ARG A 67 -20.91 5.86 15.96
C ARG A 67 -21.87 5.03 16.82
N VAL A 68 -23.16 5.02 16.48
CA VAL A 68 -24.14 4.17 17.14
C VAL A 68 -23.77 2.70 16.94
N ALA A 69 -23.52 2.27 15.70
CA ALA A 69 -23.16 0.88 15.39
C ALA A 69 -21.90 0.41 16.12
N LEU A 70 -20.85 1.25 16.20
CA LEU A 70 -19.61 0.95 16.93
C LEU A 70 -19.84 0.87 18.44
N THR A 71 -20.69 1.75 19.00
CA THR A 71 -21.00 1.75 20.44
C THR A 71 -21.71 0.46 20.85
N PHE A 72 -22.59 -0.09 20.01
CA PHE A 72 -23.31 -1.34 20.26
C PHE A 72 -22.56 -2.60 19.80
N THR A 73 -21.34 -2.47 19.26
CA THR A 73 -20.50 -3.61 18.89
C THR A 73 -19.53 -3.90 20.04
N PHE A 74 -19.79 -4.97 20.80
CA PHE A 74 -18.98 -5.30 22.00
C PHE A 74 -17.78 -6.20 21.70
N ASP A 75 -17.87 -7.03 20.67
CA ASP A 75 -16.77 -7.89 20.24
C ASP A 75 -15.64 -7.05 19.64
N PRO A 76 -14.39 -7.18 20.13
CA PRO A 76 -13.28 -6.31 19.72
C PRO A 76 -12.87 -6.56 18.25
N VAL A 77 -12.85 -7.82 17.81
CA VAL A 77 -12.54 -8.18 16.40
C VAL A 77 -13.61 -7.61 15.48
N LYS A 78 -14.91 -7.81 15.79
CA LYS A 78 -16.02 -7.21 15.03
C LYS A 78 -15.98 -5.68 14.98
N LYS A 79 -15.52 -5.07 16.07
CA LYS A 79 -15.42 -3.61 16.13
C LYS A 79 -14.31 -3.11 15.22
N ALA A 80 -13.17 -3.80 15.19
CA ALA A 80 -12.07 -3.49 14.28
C ALA A 80 -12.49 -3.69 12.81
N GLU A 81 -13.13 -4.80 12.46
CA GLU A 81 -13.69 -5.05 11.11
C GLU A 81 -14.61 -3.91 10.66
N LYS A 82 -15.53 -3.45 11.52
CA LYS A 82 -16.42 -2.31 11.19
C LYS A 82 -15.68 -0.98 11.05
N GLN A 83 -14.61 -0.78 11.82
CA GLN A 83 -13.82 0.44 11.69
C GLN A 83 -13.06 0.44 10.38
N LEU A 84 -12.54 -0.72 9.97
CA LEU A 84 -11.91 -0.94 8.68
C LEU A 84 -12.90 -0.73 7.53
N GLU A 85 -14.08 -1.35 7.59
CA GLU A 85 -15.19 -1.13 6.63
C GLU A 85 -15.49 0.36 6.44
N TYR A 86 -15.68 1.10 7.53
CA TYR A 86 -15.95 2.53 7.45
C TYR A 86 -14.74 3.35 6.99
N ALA A 87 -13.51 2.88 7.22
CA ALA A 87 -12.31 3.55 6.73
C ALA A 87 -12.23 3.41 5.21
N GLU A 88 -12.48 2.21 4.71
CA GLU A 88 -12.52 1.87 3.30
C GLU A 88 -13.59 2.68 2.56
N GLU A 89 -14.81 2.77 3.11
CA GLU A 89 -15.84 3.64 2.55
C GLU A 89 -15.37 5.10 2.40
N ARG A 90 -14.59 5.61 3.37
CA ARG A 90 -14.11 7.00 3.30
C ARG A 90 -13.04 7.15 2.24
N MET A 91 -12.16 6.18 2.12
CA MET A 91 -11.13 6.15 1.10
C MET A 91 -11.76 6.12 -0.30
N ASN A 92 -12.76 5.27 -0.52
CA ASN A 92 -13.48 5.20 -1.80
C ASN A 92 -14.22 6.51 -2.12
N ILE A 93 -14.78 7.19 -1.12
CA ILE A 93 -15.36 8.53 -1.31
C ILE A 93 -14.28 9.54 -1.70
N ALA A 94 -13.09 9.47 -1.09
CA ALA A 94 -11.99 10.39 -1.40
C ALA A 94 -11.50 10.22 -2.83
N GLU A 95 -11.28 8.96 -3.23
CA GLU A 95 -10.91 8.55 -4.59
C GLU A 95 -11.96 9.02 -5.61
N TYR A 96 -13.23 8.70 -5.37
CA TYR A 96 -14.32 9.12 -6.25
C TYR A 96 -14.40 10.65 -6.42
N ILE A 97 -14.17 11.40 -5.34
CA ILE A 97 -14.12 12.88 -5.40
C ILE A 97 -12.97 13.34 -6.30
N ALA A 98 -11.77 12.78 -6.15
CA ALA A 98 -10.62 13.20 -6.94
C ALA A 98 -10.76 12.89 -8.43
N GLU A 99 -11.43 11.79 -8.78
CA GLU A 99 -11.66 11.39 -10.18
C GLU A 99 -12.77 12.20 -10.86
N HIS A 100 -13.78 12.65 -10.11
CA HIS A 100 -15.03 13.19 -10.69
C HIS A 100 -15.20 14.70 -10.52
N THR A 101 -14.26 15.41 -9.88
CA THR A 101 -14.34 16.86 -9.74
C THR A 101 -12.99 17.56 -9.58
N GLU A 102 -12.85 18.69 -10.26
CA GLU A 102 -11.73 19.64 -10.12
C GLU A 102 -12.06 20.82 -9.20
N ASP A 103 -13.28 20.88 -8.65
CA ASP A 103 -13.68 21.93 -7.71
C ASP A 103 -12.88 21.81 -6.40
N GLU A 104 -12.03 22.81 -6.14
CA GLU A 104 -11.17 22.90 -4.95
C GLU A 104 -11.94 22.68 -3.64
N ALA A 105 -13.15 23.23 -3.50
CA ALA A 105 -13.94 23.12 -2.28
C ALA A 105 -14.56 21.72 -2.09
N VAL A 106 -14.69 20.95 -3.18
CA VAL A 106 -15.10 19.55 -3.13
C VAL A 106 -13.89 18.65 -2.90
N GLN A 107 -12.74 18.98 -3.49
CA GLN A 107 -11.46 18.28 -3.30
C GLN A 107 -10.94 18.36 -1.86
N GLU A 108 -11.15 19.49 -1.15
CA GLU A 108 -10.89 19.56 0.30
C GLU A 108 -11.66 18.48 1.09
N ARG A 109 -12.78 17.97 0.56
CA ARG A 109 -13.52 16.88 1.21
C ARG A 109 -12.84 15.53 1.01
N ALA A 110 -12.09 15.31 -0.08
CA ALA A 110 -11.30 14.10 -0.25
C ALA A 110 -10.28 13.98 0.89
N GLU A 111 -9.55 15.07 1.18
CA GLU A 111 -8.65 15.14 2.34
C GLU A 111 -9.37 14.84 3.66
N GLN A 112 -10.55 15.44 3.87
CA GLN A 112 -11.33 15.19 5.08
C GLN A 112 -11.79 13.74 5.19
N MET A 113 -12.07 13.06 4.08
CA MET A 113 -12.40 11.65 4.10
C MET A 113 -11.16 10.81 4.44
N MET A 114 -9.99 11.10 3.84
CA MET A 114 -8.74 10.43 4.22
C MET A 114 -8.38 10.64 5.69
N GLU A 115 -8.56 11.85 6.21
CA GLU A 115 -8.33 12.13 7.64
C GLU A 115 -9.29 11.31 8.53
N ARG A 116 -10.53 11.11 8.10
CA ARG A 116 -11.52 10.29 8.82
C ARG A 116 -11.19 8.80 8.73
N ALA A 117 -10.76 8.31 7.57
CA ALA A 117 -10.27 6.95 7.38
C ALA A 117 -9.12 6.67 8.35
N ASN A 118 -8.13 7.57 8.39
CA ASN A 118 -6.98 7.47 9.30
C ASN A 118 -7.37 7.53 10.78
N LYS A 119 -8.38 8.31 11.17
CA LYS A 119 -8.91 8.33 12.55
C LYS A 119 -9.62 7.03 12.92
N LEU A 120 -10.21 6.32 11.96
CA LEU A 120 -10.81 5.00 12.19
C LEU A 120 -9.72 3.95 12.39
N MET A 121 -8.71 3.96 11.52
CA MET A 121 -7.53 3.08 11.62
C MET A 121 -6.69 3.33 12.86
N GLU A 122 -6.57 4.59 13.29
CA GLU A 122 -5.96 4.93 14.57
C GLU A 122 -6.64 4.21 15.73
N LYS A 123 -7.98 4.15 15.73
CA LYS A 123 -8.71 3.41 16.76
C LYS A 123 -8.56 1.90 16.64
N VAL A 124 -8.42 1.37 15.43
CA VAL A 124 -8.09 -0.05 15.23
C VAL A 124 -6.75 -0.36 15.89
N ASN A 125 -5.74 0.47 15.60
CA ASN A 125 -4.40 0.35 16.16
C ASN A 125 -4.35 0.58 17.69
N GLU A 126 -5.05 1.58 18.22
CA GLU A 126 -5.16 1.85 19.66
C GLU A 126 -5.78 0.69 20.44
N ASN A 127 -6.67 -0.08 19.81
CA ASN A 127 -7.36 -1.20 20.43
C ASN A 127 -6.79 -2.56 20.03
N LYS A 128 -5.63 -2.61 19.35
CA LYS A 128 -5.08 -3.85 18.80
C LYS A 128 -4.87 -4.95 19.81
N ASP A 129 -4.34 -4.62 20.98
CA ASP A 129 -4.11 -5.60 22.04
C ASP A 129 -5.40 -6.37 22.43
N LYS A 130 -6.58 -5.75 22.29
CA LYS A 130 -7.87 -6.37 22.62
C LYS A 130 -8.35 -7.40 21.61
N TRP A 131 -7.92 -7.29 20.35
CA TRP A 131 -8.30 -8.21 19.29
C TRP A 131 -7.16 -9.13 18.87
N ILE A 132 -5.90 -8.76 19.09
CA ILE A 132 -4.71 -9.62 18.94
C ILE A 132 -4.71 -10.78 19.93
N GLU A 133 -5.18 -10.57 21.16
CA GLU A 133 -5.38 -11.67 22.14
C GLU A 133 -6.41 -12.73 21.67
N LYS A 134 -7.10 -12.50 20.54
CA LYS A 134 -8.02 -13.46 19.92
C LYS A 134 -7.29 -14.13 18.77
N SER A 135 -7.30 -15.46 18.75
CA SER A 135 -6.77 -16.25 17.63
C SER A 135 -7.88 -16.94 16.83
N GLY A 136 -7.53 -17.38 15.62
CA GLY A 136 -8.37 -18.18 14.74
C GLY A 136 -8.84 -17.45 13.49
N ALA A 137 -9.56 -18.17 12.61
CA ALA A 137 -9.84 -17.74 11.23
C ALA A 137 -10.41 -16.32 11.06
N ARG A 138 -11.17 -15.80 12.03
CA ARG A 138 -11.72 -14.45 11.96
C ARG A 138 -10.67 -13.37 12.27
N PHE A 139 -9.74 -13.67 13.17
CA PHE A 139 -8.59 -12.82 13.43
C PHE A 139 -7.66 -12.79 12.21
N ASP A 140 -7.30 -13.96 11.69
CA ASP A 140 -6.51 -14.10 10.45
C ASP A 140 -7.06 -13.24 9.31
N ARG A 141 -8.37 -13.33 9.06
CA ARG A 141 -9.02 -12.52 8.03
C ARG A 141 -9.03 -11.03 8.33
N LEU A 142 -9.23 -10.63 9.58
CA LEU A 142 -9.11 -9.21 9.95
C LEU A 142 -7.69 -8.71 9.65
N VAL A 143 -6.67 -9.48 9.98
CA VAL A 143 -5.27 -9.14 9.74
C VAL A 143 -4.99 -9.04 8.24
N LYS A 144 -5.45 -10.03 7.45
CA LYS A 144 -5.39 -9.99 5.98
C LYS A 144 -6.02 -8.72 5.41
N ASN A 145 -7.29 -8.46 5.74
CA ASN A 145 -8.01 -7.28 5.26
C ASN A 145 -7.35 -5.95 5.72
N LEU A 146 -6.71 -5.93 6.90
CA LEU A 146 -5.96 -4.76 7.35
C LEU A 146 -4.73 -4.52 6.48
N SER A 147 -4.03 -5.59 6.09
CA SER A 147 -2.90 -5.50 5.16
C SER A 147 -3.32 -5.04 3.77
N GLU A 148 -4.40 -5.59 3.22
CA GLU A 148 -4.99 -5.14 1.95
C GLU A 148 -5.35 -3.65 1.97
N TYR A 149 -6.03 -3.21 3.04
CA TYR A 149 -6.39 -1.81 3.22
C TYR A 149 -5.18 -0.89 3.21
N GLU A 150 -4.09 -1.28 3.87
CA GLU A 150 -2.89 -0.45 3.96
C GLU A 150 -2.22 -0.30 2.59
N VAL A 151 -2.15 -1.38 1.79
CA VAL A 151 -1.69 -1.33 0.39
C VAL A 151 -2.58 -0.42 -0.45
N ARG A 152 -3.91 -0.64 -0.42
CA ARG A 152 -4.86 0.17 -1.19
C ARG A 152 -4.83 1.64 -0.81
N ARG A 153 -4.61 1.95 0.47
CA ARG A 153 -4.51 3.33 0.95
C ARG A 153 -3.36 4.08 0.32
N GLU A 154 -2.21 3.45 0.16
CA GLU A 154 -1.07 4.08 -0.53
C GLU A 154 -1.41 4.37 -2.00
N ALA A 155 -2.03 3.42 -2.71
CA ALA A 155 -2.51 3.65 -4.08
C ALA A 155 -3.51 4.81 -4.17
N VAL A 156 -4.42 4.95 -3.18
CA VAL A 156 -5.35 6.08 -3.13
C VAL A 156 -4.62 7.38 -2.81
N PHE A 157 -3.59 7.38 -1.96
CA PHE A 157 -2.75 8.58 -1.76
C PHE A 157 -2.10 9.03 -3.07
N ASP A 158 -1.59 8.10 -3.87
CA ASP A 158 -0.96 8.40 -5.15
C ASP A 158 -1.95 9.02 -6.15
N LYS A 159 -3.16 8.44 -6.25
CA LYS A 159 -4.24 9.02 -7.06
C LYS A 159 -4.63 10.42 -6.60
N LEU A 160 -4.72 10.63 -5.28
CA LEU A 160 -5.03 11.93 -4.71
C LEU A 160 -3.90 12.94 -4.98
N GLU A 161 -2.64 12.53 -4.87
CA GLU A 161 -1.49 13.38 -5.19
C GLU A 161 -1.52 13.81 -6.66
N GLU A 162 -1.86 12.92 -7.60
CA GLU A 162 -1.95 13.25 -9.02
C GLU A 162 -3.03 14.31 -9.33
N LYS A 163 -4.18 14.26 -8.65
CA LYS A 163 -5.38 15.03 -9.02
C LYS A 163 -5.61 16.29 -8.18
N LEU A 164 -4.97 16.41 -7.01
CA LEU A 164 -5.23 17.51 -6.09
C LEU A 164 -4.37 18.76 -6.38
N PRO A 165 -4.91 19.96 -6.13
CA PRO A 165 -4.16 21.21 -6.22
C PRO A 165 -3.12 21.30 -5.10
N GLU A 166 -2.07 22.09 -5.33
CA GLU A 166 -0.90 22.23 -4.42
C GLU A 166 -1.30 22.46 -2.95
N GLN A 167 -2.29 23.31 -2.70
CA GLN A 167 -2.73 23.60 -1.33
C GLN A 167 -3.35 22.39 -0.62
N ALA A 168 -4.10 21.57 -1.36
CA ALA A 168 -4.71 20.34 -0.86
C ALA A 168 -3.65 19.26 -0.64
N ARG A 169 -2.66 19.20 -1.53
CA ARG A 169 -1.52 18.28 -1.44
C ARG A 169 -0.71 18.48 -0.16
N GLU A 170 -0.39 19.71 0.24
CA GLU A 170 0.38 19.94 1.48
C GLU A 170 -0.33 19.40 2.74
N ARG A 171 -1.67 19.40 2.75
CA ARG A 171 -2.45 18.80 3.84
C ARG A 171 -2.47 17.29 3.74
N LEU A 172 -2.67 16.76 2.53
CA LEU A 172 -2.63 15.32 2.24
C LEU A 172 -1.28 14.72 2.65
N GLU A 173 -0.16 15.39 2.33
CA GLU A 173 1.20 15.00 2.73
C GLU A 173 1.27 14.72 4.24
N LYS A 174 0.77 15.64 5.07
CA LYS A 174 0.77 15.49 6.54
C LYS A 174 -0.14 14.38 7.03
N ILE A 175 -1.23 14.12 6.31
CA ILE A 175 -2.16 13.02 6.62
C ILE A 175 -1.47 11.69 6.29
N HIS A 176 -0.78 11.63 5.15
CA HIS A 176 -0.04 10.48 4.65
C HIS A 176 1.14 10.09 5.54
N ASP A 177 1.97 11.06 5.99
CA ASP A 177 3.08 10.78 6.94
C ASP A 177 2.61 10.03 8.19
N LYS A 178 1.50 10.53 8.76
CA LYS A 178 0.95 9.93 9.99
C LYS A 178 0.35 8.57 9.69
N ALA A 179 -0.24 8.40 8.51
CA ALA A 179 -0.84 7.14 8.10
C ALA A 179 0.25 6.07 7.94
N ILE A 180 1.31 6.37 7.19
CA ILE A 180 2.37 5.42 6.86
C ILE A 180 3.19 5.02 8.09
N GLU A 181 3.53 5.96 8.99
CA GLU A 181 4.22 5.64 10.26
C GLU A 181 3.34 4.78 11.19
N ARG A 182 2.01 4.93 11.12
CA ARG A 182 1.09 4.08 11.89
C ARG A 182 0.94 2.70 11.26
N SER A 183 0.93 2.64 9.94
CA SER A 183 0.87 1.41 9.16
C SER A 183 2.05 0.52 9.48
N GLU A 184 3.28 1.03 9.40
CA GLU A 184 4.47 0.24 9.70
C GLU A 184 4.44 -0.34 11.12
N ARG A 185 4.09 0.48 12.12
CA ARG A 185 3.98 0.01 13.50
C ARG A 185 2.87 -1.02 13.71
N LEU A 186 1.83 -0.96 12.89
CA LEU A 186 0.75 -1.96 12.91
C LEU A 186 1.25 -3.24 12.26
N MET A 187 1.83 -3.17 11.06
CA MET A 187 2.36 -4.32 10.31
C MET A 187 3.48 -5.04 11.05
N GLU A 188 4.40 -4.31 11.66
CA GLU A 188 5.45 -4.87 12.52
C GLU A 188 4.86 -5.74 13.63
N ARG A 189 3.83 -5.23 14.29
CA ARG A 189 3.15 -5.97 15.36
C ARG A 189 2.34 -7.14 14.84
N LEU A 190 1.69 -6.99 13.69
CA LEU A 190 0.91 -8.07 13.08
C LEU A 190 1.83 -9.23 12.65
N GLY A 191 3.04 -8.94 12.17
CA GLY A 191 4.02 -9.94 11.76
C GLY A 191 4.51 -10.84 12.91
N ASP A 192 4.43 -10.37 14.16
CA ASP A 192 4.85 -11.12 15.35
C ASP A 192 3.78 -12.11 15.87
N GLU A 193 2.56 -12.08 15.33
CA GLU A 193 1.43 -12.85 15.86
C GLU A 193 1.33 -14.28 15.30
N ASP A 194 0.62 -15.15 16.04
CA ASP A 194 0.34 -16.54 15.63
C ASP A 194 -0.75 -16.60 14.54
N LEU A 195 -0.33 -16.24 13.33
CA LEU A 195 -1.14 -16.24 12.10
C LEU A 195 -0.95 -17.54 11.31
N SER A 196 -1.92 -17.89 10.48
CA SER A 196 -1.69 -18.89 9.43
C SER A 196 -0.57 -18.45 8.47
N GLU A 197 0.14 -19.42 7.90
CA GLU A 197 1.30 -19.13 7.02
C GLU A 197 0.92 -18.26 5.82
N GLU A 198 -0.26 -18.46 5.24
CA GLU A 198 -0.82 -17.63 4.17
C GLU A 198 -0.96 -16.16 4.60
N VAL A 199 -1.52 -15.91 5.79
CA VAL A 199 -1.71 -14.54 6.30
C VAL A 199 -0.39 -13.90 6.72
N LYS A 200 0.56 -14.67 7.28
CA LYS A 200 1.93 -14.17 7.48
C LYS A 200 2.59 -13.77 6.17
N GLU A 201 2.32 -14.55 5.12
CA GLU A 201 2.80 -14.26 3.76
C GLU A 201 2.35 -12.85 3.36
N HIS A 202 1.03 -12.68 3.40
CA HIS A 202 0.35 -11.46 3.05
C HIS A 202 0.83 -10.24 3.88
N VAL A 203 0.90 -10.37 5.20
CA VAL A 203 1.28 -9.26 6.10
C VAL A 203 2.68 -8.73 5.79
N GLU A 204 3.64 -9.62 5.60
CA GLU A 204 5.03 -9.23 5.29
C GLU A 204 5.16 -8.63 3.89
N ALA A 205 4.33 -9.05 2.92
CA ALA A 205 4.28 -8.39 1.63
C ALA A 205 3.76 -6.96 1.72
N ALA A 206 2.65 -6.77 2.42
CA ALA A 206 2.07 -5.46 2.67
C ALA A 206 3.06 -4.59 3.45
N LYS A 207 3.77 -5.16 4.43
CA LYS A 207 4.85 -4.48 5.16
C LYS A 207 5.95 -3.99 4.21
N ALA A 208 6.45 -4.87 3.34
CA ALA A 208 7.49 -4.54 2.37
C ALA A 208 7.06 -3.43 1.40
N TYR A 209 5.82 -3.51 0.87
CA TYR A 209 5.25 -2.46 0.03
C TYR A 209 5.15 -1.12 0.73
N VAL A 210 4.58 -1.11 1.94
CA VAL A 210 4.42 0.12 2.72
C VAL A 210 5.79 0.73 3.06
N GLN A 211 6.81 -0.09 3.33
CA GLN A 211 8.17 0.37 3.58
C GLN A 211 8.82 0.98 2.33
N GLU A 212 8.74 0.30 1.18
CA GLU A 212 9.23 0.83 -0.09
C GLU A 212 8.56 2.16 -0.43
N ARG A 213 7.22 2.21 -0.34
CA ARG A 213 6.48 3.45 -0.60
C ARG A 213 6.87 4.56 0.36
N ARG A 214 7.13 4.24 1.63
CA ARG A 214 7.60 5.22 2.61
C ARG A 214 8.94 5.82 2.22
N GLU A 215 9.88 5.00 1.75
CA GLU A 215 11.19 5.48 1.32
C GLU A 215 11.06 6.44 0.14
N GLU A 216 10.32 6.06 -0.91
CA GLU A 216 10.07 6.91 -2.07
C GLU A 216 9.40 8.25 -1.69
N VAL A 217 8.36 8.16 -0.85
CA VAL A 217 7.62 9.34 -0.37
C VAL A 217 8.52 10.24 0.48
N LYS A 218 9.41 9.66 1.28
CA LYS A 218 10.34 10.40 2.13
C LYS A 218 11.37 11.14 1.28
N GLU A 219 11.96 10.50 0.27
CA GLU A 219 12.93 11.12 -0.65
C GLU A 219 12.31 12.33 -1.35
N TYR A 220 11.15 12.14 -1.99
CA TYR A 220 10.40 13.22 -2.63
C TYR A 220 10.11 14.40 -1.67
N ARG A 221 9.74 14.11 -0.41
CA ARG A 221 9.48 15.15 0.60
C ARG A 221 10.72 15.90 1.04
N GLU A 222 11.87 15.23 1.14
CA GLU A 222 13.13 15.89 1.51
C GLU A 222 13.53 16.90 0.45
N GLU A 223 13.44 16.52 -0.83
CA GLU A 223 13.67 17.41 -1.97
C GLU A 223 12.68 18.57 -2.00
N GLN A 224 11.38 18.28 -1.86
CA GLN A 224 10.34 19.29 -1.83
C GLN A 224 10.53 20.28 -0.68
N LYS A 225 10.97 19.81 0.49
CA LYS A 225 11.26 20.66 1.65
C LYS A 225 12.45 21.58 1.39
N GLU A 226 13.54 21.08 0.81
CA GLU A 226 14.71 21.88 0.45
C GLU A 226 14.32 23.02 -0.51
N LEU A 227 13.54 22.70 -1.54
CA LEU A 227 13.05 23.70 -2.49
C LEU A 227 12.11 24.73 -1.84
N ARG A 228 11.21 24.29 -0.95
CA ARG A 228 10.34 25.19 -0.16
C ARG A 228 11.16 26.09 0.78
N GLU A 229 12.30 25.64 1.29
CA GLU A 229 13.22 26.46 2.11
C GLU A 229 13.93 27.51 1.25
N ARG A 230 14.48 27.13 0.09
CA ARG A 230 15.07 28.07 -0.88
C ARG A 230 14.08 29.15 -1.32
N LEU A 231 12.83 28.75 -1.59
CA LEU A 231 11.76 29.69 -1.96
C LEU A 231 11.48 30.72 -0.84
N LYS A 232 11.55 30.31 0.44
CA LYS A 232 11.39 31.23 1.58
C LYS A 232 12.55 32.21 1.70
N ASP A 233 13.75 31.81 1.28
CA ASP A 233 14.95 32.65 1.25
C ASP A 233 14.97 33.62 0.04
N GLY A 234 13.93 33.57 -0.80
CA GLY A 234 13.74 34.48 -1.94
C GLY A 234 14.31 33.98 -3.26
N ASP A 235 14.64 32.69 -3.35
CA ASP A 235 14.99 32.03 -4.61
C ASP A 235 13.71 31.75 -5.42
N GLU A 236 13.43 32.62 -6.39
CA GLU A 236 12.25 32.48 -7.26
C GLU A 236 12.36 31.27 -8.21
N ASP A 237 13.57 30.79 -8.52
CA ASP A 237 13.78 29.63 -9.39
C ASP A 237 13.30 28.34 -8.70
N ALA A 238 13.35 28.29 -7.36
CA ALA A 238 12.85 27.17 -6.56
C ALA A 238 11.35 26.89 -6.77
N LYS A 239 10.57 27.88 -7.25
CA LYS A 239 9.16 27.68 -7.59
C LYS A 239 8.98 26.85 -8.86
N GLU A 240 9.83 27.06 -9.87
CA GLU A 240 9.82 26.26 -11.09
C GLU A 240 10.33 24.85 -10.79
N GLU A 241 11.41 24.73 -10.01
CA GLU A 241 11.93 23.43 -9.57
C GLU A 241 10.91 22.63 -8.73
N LEU A 242 10.10 23.27 -7.88
CA LEU A 242 9.01 22.58 -7.15
C LEU A 242 7.95 22.02 -8.10
N LYS A 243 7.66 22.76 -9.17
CA LYS A 243 6.69 22.33 -10.16
C LYS A 243 7.25 21.16 -10.96
N ASP A 244 8.51 21.24 -11.38
CA ASP A 244 9.19 20.18 -12.13
C ASP A 244 9.32 18.90 -11.28
N LEU A 245 9.72 19.02 -10.01
CA LEU A 245 9.77 17.90 -9.07
C LEU A 245 8.40 17.19 -8.93
N HIS A 246 7.32 17.98 -8.88
CA HIS A 246 5.97 17.42 -8.83
C HIS A 246 5.58 16.75 -10.16
N ASP A 247 5.88 17.39 -11.30
CA ASP A 247 5.57 16.82 -12.61
C ASP A 247 6.34 15.49 -12.81
N GLU A 248 7.61 15.43 -12.39
CA GLU A 248 8.42 14.20 -12.35
C GLU A 248 7.80 13.14 -11.44
N ARG A 249 7.37 13.51 -10.22
CA ARG A 249 6.68 12.61 -9.29
C ARG A 249 5.41 12.02 -9.87
N VAL A 250 4.63 12.84 -10.57
CA VAL A 250 3.41 12.38 -11.24
C VAL A 250 3.75 11.42 -12.39
N GLU A 251 4.78 11.70 -13.17
CA GLU A 251 5.26 10.79 -14.22
C GLU A 251 5.70 9.44 -13.65
N GLU A 252 6.45 9.43 -12.54
CA GLU A 252 6.86 8.18 -11.85
C GLU A 252 5.65 7.37 -11.37
N ILE A 253 4.67 8.02 -10.73
CA ILE A 253 3.44 7.35 -10.28
C ILE A 253 2.68 6.75 -11.48
N GLN A 254 2.63 7.47 -12.60
CA GLN A 254 1.97 7.00 -13.82
C GLN A 254 2.70 5.81 -14.43
N GLU A 255 4.03 5.86 -14.53
CA GLU A 255 4.87 4.78 -15.05
C GLU A 255 4.74 3.51 -14.21
N GLN A 256 4.83 3.63 -12.87
CA GLN A 256 4.63 2.49 -11.96
C GLN A 256 3.26 1.83 -12.15
N ARG A 257 2.21 2.64 -12.34
CA ARG A 257 0.85 2.15 -12.60
C ARG A 257 0.73 1.48 -13.96
N GLU A 258 1.30 2.06 -15.02
CA GLU A 258 1.27 1.50 -16.37
C GLU A 258 2.07 0.19 -16.47
N GLU A 259 3.23 0.11 -15.82
CA GLU A 259 4.03 -1.11 -15.74
C GLU A 259 3.24 -2.23 -15.06
N MET A 260 2.62 -1.92 -13.92
CA MET A 260 1.77 -2.87 -13.20
C MET A 260 0.59 -3.34 -14.05
N GLN A 261 -0.11 -2.42 -14.74
CA GLN A 261 -1.21 -2.76 -15.63
C GLN A 261 -0.77 -3.64 -16.80
N GLY A 262 0.34 -3.30 -17.46
CA GLY A 262 0.89 -4.07 -18.57
C GLY A 262 1.24 -5.50 -18.15
N ARG A 263 1.86 -5.66 -16.98
CA ARG A 263 2.22 -6.98 -16.43
C ARG A 263 0.97 -7.85 -16.16
N VAL A 264 -0.13 -7.22 -15.75
CA VAL A 264 -1.40 -7.89 -15.46
C VAL A 264 -2.12 -8.29 -16.74
N GLU A 265 -2.11 -7.42 -17.75
CA GLU A 265 -2.69 -7.69 -19.06
C GLU A 265 -1.95 -8.84 -19.76
N GLU A 266 -0.63 -8.88 -19.69
CA GLU A 266 0.20 -9.97 -20.21
C GLU A 266 -0.20 -11.32 -19.59
N LEU A 267 -0.27 -11.39 -18.25
CA LEU A 267 -0.70 -12.62 -17.59
C LEU A 267 -2.15 -13.00 -17.92
N ARG A 268 -3.02 -12.00 -18.14
CA ARG A 268 -4.42 -12.21 -18.55
C ARG A 268 -4.50 -12.89 -19.90
N GLU A 269 -3.73 -12.41 -20.87
CA GLU A 269 -3.67 -13.00 -22.21
C GLU A 269 -3.19 -14.45 -22.14
N GLU A 270 -2.07 -14.70 -21.45
CA GLU A 270 -1.52 -16.04 -21.26
C GLU A 270 -2.50 -17.01 -20.57
N ALA A 271 -3.23 -16.52 -19.55
CA ALA A 271 -4.24 -17.31 -18.85
C ALA A 271 -5.45 -17.64 -19.73
N THR A 272 -5.87 -16.72 -20.59
CA THR A 272 -6.96 -16.97 -21.54
C THR A 272 -6.57 -18.01 -22.59
N ASP A 273 -5.29 -18.05 -22.98
CA ASP A 273 -4.72 -19.05 -23.89
C ASP A 273 -4.53 -20.44 -23.24
N GLY A 274 -4.91 -20.57 -21.97
CA GLY A 274 -4.93 -21.84 -21.26
C GLY A 274 -3.62 -22.15 -20.54
N ASP A 275 -2.71 -21.18 -20.43
CA ASP A 275 -1.55 -21.30 -19.58
C ASP A 275 -2.01 -21.38 -18.12
N VAL A 276 -1.82 -22.58 -17.55
CA VAL A 276 -2.19 -22.86 -16.15
C VAL A 276 -1.26 -22.10 -15.20
N GLY A 277 0.00 -21.87 -15.60
CA GLY A 277 0.97 -21.03 -14.90
C GLY A 277 0.53 -19.58 -14.87
N ALA A 278 0.08 -19.00 -15.98
CA ALA A 278 -0.44 -17.64 -16.02
C ALA A 278 -1.78 -17.47 -15.26
N ARG A 279 -2.65 -18.49 -15.24
CA ARG A 279 -3.84 -18.50 -14.35
C ARG A 279 -3.46 -18.55 -12.88
N LEU A 280 -2.44 -19.34 -12.55
CA LEU A 280 -1.86 -19.38 -11.22
C LEU A 280 -1.16 -18.08 -10.89
N GLN A 281 -0.51 -17.40 -11.85
CA GLN A 281 0.16 -16.11 -11.67
C GLN A 281 -0.81 -14.93 -11.65
N LEU A 282 -1.95 -14.95 -12.35
CA LEU A 282 -3.03 -13.96 -12.18
C LEU A 282 -3.71 -14.12 -10.84
N ARG A 283 -3.96 -15.38 -10.45
CA ARG A 283 -4.45 -15.68 -9.12
C ARG A 283 -3.42 -15.27 -8.08
N ALA A 284 -2.15 -15.57 -8.32
CA ALA A 284 -1.04 -15.18 -7.48
C ALA A 284 -0.74 -13.69 -7.56
N MET A 285 -1.11 -12.93 -8.60
CA MET A 285 -0.98 -11.46 -8.75
C MET A 285 -2.09 -10.71 -8.08
N ARG A 286 -3.29 -11.28 -8.15
CA ARG A 286 -4.40 -10.91 -7.29
C ARG A 286 -4.01 -11.17 -5.84
N GLU A 287 -3.48 -12.35 -5.56
CA GLU A 287 -2.80 -12.71 -4.31
C GLU A 287 -1.37 -12.09 -4.21
N ALA A 288 -0.90 -11.20 -5.12
CA ALA A 288 0.47 -10.60 -5.13
C ALA A 288 0.52 -9.07 -5.22
N GLY A 289 -0.62 -8.39 -5.29
CA GLY A 289 -0.83 -7.26 -4.40
C GLY A 289 -0.46 -7.64 -2.95
N GLU A 290 -0.63 -8.92 -2.62
CA GLU A 290 -0.11 -9.61 -1.42
C GLU A 290 1.32 -10.19 -1.56
N GLN A 291 2.12 -9.86 -2.59
CA GLN A 291 3.52 -10.27 -2.82
C GLN A 291 4.35 -9.18 -3.53
N VAL A 292 4.13 -7.92 -3.18
CA VAL A 292 5.22 -6.91 -3.25
C VAL A 292 6.49 -7.42 -2.52
N ARG A 293 6.28 -8.37 -1.61
CA ARG A 293 7.21 -9.35 -1.04
C ARG A 293 8.32 -9.90 -1.94
N GLU A 294 8.13 -10.09 -3.24
CA GLU A 294 9.19 -10.74 -4.06
C GLU A 294 10.22 -9.74 -4.63
N GLN A 295 9.86 -8.48 -4.88
CA GLN A 295 10.79 -7.47 -5.42
C GLN A 295 11.66 -6.80 -4.36
N THR A 296 11.20 -6.74 -3.10
CA THR A 296 12.05 -6.30 -1.98
C THR A 296 13.16 -7.32 -1.67
N GLN A 297 13.02 -8.60 -2.04
CA GLN A 297 14.09 -9.61 -1.88
C GLN A 297 15.21 -9.50 -2.93
N GLU A 298 14.95 -9.01 -4.13
CA GLU A 298 16.02 -8.77 -5.12
C GLU A 298 16.84 -7.51 -4.78
N ARG A 299 16.20 -6.47 -4.22
CA ARG A 299 16.89 -5.23 -3.77
C ARG A 299 17.69 -5.39 -2.48
N LEU A 300 17.36 -6.36 -1.62
CA LEU A 300 18.12 -6.70 -0.42
C LEU A 300 19.23 -7.74 -0.69
N GLY A 301 19.13 -8.53 -1.75
CA GLY A 301 20.17 -9.47 -2.17
C GLY A 301 21.43 -8.81 -2.74
N ASP A 302 21.30 -7.63 -3.36
CA ASP A 302 22.46 -6.90 -3.92
C ASP A 302 23.19 -6.03 -2.88
N ARG A 303 22.68 -5.89 -1.64
CA ARG A 303 23.41 -5.24 -0.53
C ARG A 303 24.18 -6.24 0.36
N GLU A 304 23.92 -7.55 0.26
CA GLU A 304 24.55 -8.58 1.10
C GLU A 304 25.67 -9.36 0.36
N TYR A 305 26.42 -8.71 -0.53
CA TYR A 305 27.64 -9.29 -1.12
C TYR A 305 28.87 -8.38 -1.14
N ASP A 306 28.78 -7.15 -0.61
CA ASP A 306 29.92 -6.22 -0.55
C ASP A 306 30.53 -6.04 0.87
N GLU A 307 30.04 -6.76 1.90
CA GLU A 307 30.53 -6.61 3.28
C GLU A 307 31.13 -7.87 3.93
N LEU A 308 31.47 -8.92 3.15
CA LEU A 308 32.06 -10.16 3.66
C LEU A 308 33.53 -10.43 3.23
N ASP A 309 34.31 -9.39 2.94
CA ASP A 309 35.77 -9.55 2.73
C ASP A 309 36.62 -8.49 3.44
N ASP A 310 36.30 -8.14 4.70
CA ASP A 310 37.30 -7.49 5.57
C ASP A 310 37.02 -7.62 7.08
N SER A 311 37.04 -8.82 7.65
CA SER A 311 37.55 -9.03 9.02
C SER A 311 37.74 -10.51 9.38
N SER A 312 38.66 -11.18 8.71
CA SER A 312 39.31 -12.34 9.31
C SER A 312 40.40 -11.82 10.27
N ASN A 313 40.10 -11.71 11.57
CA ASN A 313 41.14 -11.91 12.58
C ASN A 313 40.59 -12.06 14.01
N ASP A 314 41.24 -12.98 14.73
CA ASP A 314 41.30 -13.17 16.19
C ASP A 314 40.07 -13.88 16.81
N ASP A 315 40.08 -15.21 16.97
CA ASP A 315 40.98 -16.07 17.77
C ASP A 315 40.94 -15.78 19.28
N ASN A 316 40.90 -16.87 20.05
CA ASN A 316 40.67 -17.05 21.50
C ASN A 316 39.18 -17.13 21.90
N GLY A 317 38.60 -18.28 22.23
CA GLY A 317 39.17 -19.44 22.90
C GLY A 317 38.99 -19.33 24.41
N ASP A 318 38.70 -20.48 25.02
CA ASP A 318 38.75 -20.81 26.45
C ASP A 318 37.41 -20.77 27.22
N ASP A 319 36.70 -21.90 27.08
CA ASP A 319 36.32 -22.81 28.16
C ASP A 319 36.38 -22.25 29.59
N SER A 320 35.25 -22.30 30.29
CA SER A 320 35.17 -22.82 31.67
C SER A 320 33.71 -23.10 32.02
N ASP A 321 33.36 -24.38 32.01
CA ASP A 321 32.36 -24.95 32.89
C ASP A 321 32.71 -24.61 34.35
N ASP A 322 31.74 -24.21 35.17
CA ASP A 322 31.77 -24.54 36.59
C ASP A 322 30.35 -24.48 37.17
N ASP A 323 29.87 -25.68 37.47
CA ASP A 323 28.75 -25.98 38.34
C ASP A 323 28.93 -25.34 39.72
N PHE A 324 27.87 -24.75 40.29
CA PHE A 324 27.77 -24.64 41.75
C PHE A 324 26.32 -24.75 42.24
N ASP A 325 26.05 -25.92 42.82
CA ASP A 325 24.87 -26.27 43.60
C ASP A 325 24.67 -25.37 44.83
N GLY A 326 23.40 -25.14 45.15
CA GLY A 326 22.86 -25.23 46.52
C GLY A 326 23.27 -24.16 47.54
N GLU A 327 22.28 -23.49 48.12
CA GLU A 327 22.02 -23.62 49.56
C GLU A 327 20.72 -22.92 49.95
N ASP A 328 19.91 -23.67 50.70
CA ASP A 328 18.82 -23.20 51.52
C ASP A 328 19.24 -22.04 52.44
N ASN A 329 18.33 -21.11 52.71
CA ASN A 329 18.21 -20.52 54.04
C ASN A 329 16.81 -19.89 54.23
N ASP A 330 16.10 -20.48 55.20
CA ASP A 330 15.04 -19.99 56.10
C ASP A 330 14.21 -18.73 55.76
#